data_AF-A0A9P0G6U8-F1
#
_entry.id   AF-A0A9P0G6U8-F1
#
_cell.length_a   1.000
_cell.length_b   1.000
_cell.length_c   1.000
_cell.angle_alpha   90.00
_cell.angle_beta   90.00
_cell.angle_gamma   90.00
#
_symmetry.space_group_name_H-M   'P 1'
#
loop_
_entity.id
_entity.type
_entity.pdbx_description
1 polymer ?
#
loop_
_entity_poly.entity_id
_entity_poly.type
_entity_poly.pdbx_seq_one_letter_code
_entity_poly.pdbx_strand_id
1 'polypeptide(L)'
;MRILTFIIFLCSTIYNISCFNYKGGLLWKAEEVDFISTQCQESIKLFKENLCTNGQDDIWALQMLDASSKIPIGILSYNFGELGNFNQCLKIKSKNYVIMGKYCLGNIAVNTSAIDEDSIYIKSHMYMKTVLTKITVGIKLNGNPTMAICIPSNCTDDDAKKLMSSPELGVSVQSVICQTIENVYPELTKEAIVAISVLSTLILIVILSTACDLLYSNKIENLHPILLAFSLYANGKKLFKIPRRSSNLSSLDGLRVMSMVWIVMLHSHSVYTSGPVSNAKDIVNFTNSFMSMIFINGDLACDTFLIIGGTLITFVYFKRQNIHKGNYKMSVSVVLKHYLHRYLRLTPPLAGVVFVSATLLRYMGSGPKWPYIVNNFEENCKVYWWSALLYIQNIFNVDRMCVGHSWYLNVDMQLYFFSPLILWLLKERTKTGIGILIFTSLLSMSVSFIRGYVEELSGVRSTYYSKSSSDVYMNTYYLKTETRATPWLMGIILGYILSGKKYTEIRLSKMSVMIYQFQMAYRCGPIHICLILCQLIVILIINSTLTTLY
;
A
#
# COMPACT_ATOMS: atom_id res chain seq x y z
N MET A 1 19.17 33.24 -2.18
CA MET A 1 18.21 34.35 -2.12
C MET A 1 16.78 33.86 -2.31
N ARG A 2 16.40 33.27 -3.45
CA ARG A 2 15.00 32.88 -3.78
C ARG A 2 14.25 32.01 -2.76
N ILE A 3 14.90 31.05 -2.09
CA ILE A 3 14.25 30.24 -1.03
C ILE A 3 14.17 30.98 0.31
N LEU A 4 15.11 31.88 0.61
CA LEU A 4 14.94 32.80 1.74
C LEU A 4 13.81 33.77 1.42
N THR A 5 13.68 34.22 0.17
CA THR A 5 12.53 34.99 -0.32
C THR A 5 11.24 34.15 -0.30
N PHE A 6 11.30 32.83 -0.48
CA PHE A 6 10.15 31.92 -0.30
C PHE A 6 9.76 31.77 1.17
N ILE A 7 10.73 31.63 2.08
CA ILE A 7 10.49 31.60 3.53
C ILE A 7 9.99 32.96 4.02
N ILE A 8 10.52 34.06 3.48
CA ILE A 8 10.07 35.43 3.73
C ILE A 8 8.69 35.67 3.10
N PHE A 9 8.38 35.09 1.94
CA PHE A 9 7.05 35.10 1.32
C PHE A 9 6.05 34.32 2.16
N LEU A 10 6.44 33.16 2.69
CA LEU A 10 5.66 32.39 3.65
C LEU A 10 5.47 33.17 4.97
N CYS A 11 6.47 33.95 5.40
CA CYS A 11 6.34 34.88 6.54
C CYS A 11 5.44 36.09 6.23
N SER A 12 5.51 36.65 5.02
CA SER A 12 4.78 37.86 4.64
C SER A 12 3.35 37.59 4.17
N THR A 13 3.02 36.34 3.80
CA THR A 13 1.68 35.93 3.37
C THR A 13 0.69 35.76 4.52
N ILE A 14 1.17 35.64 5.77
CA ILE A 14 0.30 35.35 6.93
C ILE A 14 0.51 36.33 8.09
N TYR A 15 1.75 36.81 8.33
CA TYR A 15 2.06 37.55 9.56
C TYR A 15 2.14 39.07 9.44
N ASN A 16 1.84 39.64 8.27
CA ASN A 16 1.79 41.09 8.09
C ASN A 16 0.43 41.56 7.56
N ILE A 17 -0.63 41.20 8.28
CA ILE A 17 -1.96 41.81 8.12
C ILE A 17 -1.96 43.10 8.92
N SER A 18 -1.17 44.06 8.44
CA SER A 18 -1.60 45.43 8.54
C SER A 18 -2.35 45.70 7.25
N CYS A 19 -3.52 46.33 7.30
CA CYS A 19 -4.28 46.77 6.11
C CYS A 19 -3.54 47.84 5.28
N PHE A 20 -2.21 47.92 5.40
CA PHE A 20 -1.30 48.83 4.77
C PHE A 20 -0.46 48.13 3.68
N ASN A 21 -0.77 48.47 2.43
CA ASN A 21 0.21 48.84 1.40
C ASN A 21 1.45 47.94 1.16
N TYR A 22 1.32 46.61 1.27
CA TYR A 22 2.35 45.69 0.77
C TYR A 22 1.89 44.97 -0.51
N LYS A 23 2.42 45.36 -1.66
CA LYS A 23 2.14 44.79 -3.01
C LYS A 23 2.60 43.32 -3.20
N GLY A 24 3.08 42.64 -2.16
CA GLY A 24 3.75 41.34 -2.27
C GLY A 24 2.96 40.12 -1.79
N GLY A 25 1.70 40.29 -1.36
CA GLY A 25 0.87 39.21 -0.81
C GLY A 25 0.05 38.46 -1.86
N LEU A 26 -0.25 37.19 -1.57
CA LEU A 26 -1.15 36.30 -2.33
C LEU A 26 -2.50 36.96 -2.69
N LEU A 27 -3.04 37.77 -1.77
CA LEU A 27 -4.31 38.49 -1.91
C LEU A 27 -4.21 39.74 -2.80
N TRP A 28 -3.01 40.30 -3.01
CA TRP A 28 -2.81 41.46 -3.88
C TRP A 28 -2.79 41.06 -5.36
N LYS A 29 -2.18 39.91 -5.71
CA LYS A 29 -2.15 39.40 -7.10
C LYS A 29 -3.55 39.10 -7.66
N ALA A 30 -4.54 38.86 -6.80
CA ALA A 30 -5.92 38.64 -7.24
C ALA A 30 -6.61 39.90 -7.81
N GLU A 31 -6.05 41.10 -7.57
CA GLU A 31 -6.60 42.37 -8.08
C GLU A 31 -6.11 42.71 -9.51
N GLU A 32 -5.13 41.98 -10.06
CA GLU A 32 -4.74 42.13 -11.46
C GLU A 32 -5.83 41.55 -12.39
N VAL A 33 -6.35 42.41 -13.26
CA VAL A 33 -7.31 42.05 -14.32
C VAL A 33 -6.63 40.99 -15.20
N ASP A 34 -7.27 39.83 -15.36
CA ASP A 34 -6.81 38.61 -16.08
C ASP A 34 -6.10 37.50 -15.26
N PHE A 35 -5.83 37.67 -13.96
CA PHE A 35 -5.16 36.61 -13.20
C PHE A 35 -6.10 35.44 -12.83
N ILE A 36 -7.35 35.72 -12.44
CA ILE A 36 -8.30 34.77 -11.80
C ILE A 36 -9.72 34.95 -12.39
N SER A 37 -10.59 33.94 -12.28
CA SER A 37 -11.99 34.04 -12.70
C SER A 37 -12.74 35.22 -12.04
N THR A 38 -13.66 35.85 -12.76
CA THR A 38 -14.39 37.05 -12.31
C THR A 38 -15.15 36.82 -10.99
N GLN A 39 -15.83 35.67 -10.87
CA GLN A 39 -16.56 35.28 -9.66
C GLN A 39 -15.64 35.09 -8.45
N CYS A 40 -14.45 34.55 -8.67
CA CYS A 40 -13.45 34.39 -7.62
C CYS A 40 -12.84 35.73 -7.22
N GLN A 41 -12.59 36.63 -8.18
CA GLN A 41 -12.10 37.99 -7.89
C GLN A 41 -13.07 38.77 -7.00
N GLU A 42 -14.37 38.73 -7.28
CA GLU A 42 -15.40 39.36 -6.43
C GLU A 42 -15.41 38.77 -5.01
N SER A 43 -15.34 37.45 -4.91
CA SER A 43 -15.31 36.75 -3.61
C SER A 43 -14.05 37.07 -2.79
N ILE A 44 -12.90 37.22 -3.46
CA ILE A 44 -11.63 37.60 -2.83
C ILE A 44 -11.65 39.07 -2.38
N LYS A 45 -12.27 39.98 -3.15
CA LYS A 45 -12.49 41.37 -2.71
C LYS A 45 -13.31 41.40 -1.42
N LEU A 46 -14.42 40.67 -1.38
CA LEU A 46 -15.26 40.57 -0.19
C LEU A 46 -14.52 39.94 1.01
N PHE A 47 -13.66 38.95 0.76
CA PHE A 47 -12.78 38.38 1.78
C PHE A 47 -11.82 39.42 2.37
N LYS A 48 -11.16 40.22 1.51
CA LYS A 48 -10.24 41.28 1.94
C LYS A 48 -10.95 42.39 2.73
N GLU A 49 -12.12 42.82 2.24
CA GLU A 49 -12.94 43.83 2.92
C GLU A 49 -13.32 43.37 4.33
N ASN A 50 -13.82 42.14 4.49
CA ASN A 50 -14.19 41.59 5.80
C ASN A 50 -13.00 41.39 6.73
N LEU A 51 -11.83 41.04 6.18
CA LEU A 51 -10.59 40.92 6.98
C LEU A 51 -10.12 42.28 7.51
N CYS A 52 -10.27 43.35 6.71
CA CYS A 52 -9.75 44.68 7.05
C CYS A 52 -10.70 45.59 7.81
N THR A 53 -12.01 45.44 7.62
CA THR A 53 -13.01 46.32 8.26
C THR A 53 -13.46 45.84 9.63
N ASN A 54 -12.79 44.83 10.21
CA ASN A 54 -13.15 44.23 11.49
C ASN A 54 -14.66 43.95 11.53
N GLY A 55 -15.12 43.11 10.60
CA GLY A 55 -16.53 42.88 10.34
C GLY A 55 -17.30 42.70 11.64
N GLN A 56 -18.11 43.70 12.01
CA GLN A 56 -18.81 43.75 13.30
C GLN A 56 -19.79 42.59 13.50
N ASP A 57 -19.94 41.71 12.50
CA ASP A 57 -20.87 40.60 12.54
C ASP A 57 -20.36 39.27 11.98
N ASP A 58 -19.30 39.17 11.17
CA ASP A 58 -18.95 37.89 10.53
C ASP A 58 -17.44 37.64 10.45
N ILE A 59 -16.97 36.65 11.21
CA ILE A 59 -15.55 36.30 11.38
C ILE A 59 -15.03 35.28 10.34
N TRP A 60 -15.85 34.94 9.35
CA TRP A 60 -15.54 33.91 8.34
C TRP A 60 -14.21 34.13 7.60
N ALA A 61 -13.86 35.39 7.29
CA ALA A 61 -12.60 35.72 6.61
C ALA A 61 -11.38 35.41 7.48
N LEU A 62 -11.45 35.75 8.77
CA LEU A 62 -10.41 35.39 9.73
C LEU A 62 -10.33 33.87 9.95
N GLN A 63 -11.49 33.19 9.98
CA GLN A 63 -11.54 31.73 10.08
C GLN A 63 -10.93 31.04 8.86
N MET A 64 -11.11 31.57 7.65
CA MET A 64 -10.52 31.00 6.42
C MET A 64 -9.00 31.18 6.40
N LEU A 65 -8.52 32.35 6.83
CA LEU A 65 -7.10 32.60 6.99
C LEU A 65 -6.50 31.65 8.02
N ASP A 66 -7.13 31.49 9.18
CA ASP A 66 -6.68 30.56 10.20
C ASP A 66 -6.78 29.09 9.74
N ALA A 67 -7.77 28.73 8.94
CA ALA A 67 -7.87 27.37 8.41
C ALA A 67 -6.80 27.05 7.35
N SER A 68 -6.17 28.05 6.75
CA SER A 68 -5.11 27.88 5.76
C SER A 68 -3.79 27.42 6.39
N SER A 69 -2.91 26.85 5.58
CA SER A 69 -1.59 26.37 6.03
C SER A 69 -0.72 27.52 6.51
N LYS A 70 -0.05 27.29 7.64
CA LYS A 70 0.98 28.18 8.17
C LYS A 70 2.36 27.75 7.66
N ILE A 71 3.41 28.43 8.13
CA ILE A 71 4.78 27.95 7.94
C ILE A 71 4.94 26.65 8.74
N PRO A 72 5.33 25.53 8.12
CA PRO A 72 5.55 24.30 8.86
C PRO A 72 6.67 24.51 9.88
N ILE A 73 6.41 24.12 11.13
CA ILE A 73 7.44 24.09 12.16
C ILE A 73 8.36 22.90 11.87
N GLY A 74 9.68 23.07 11.94
CA GLY A 74 10.62 21.96 11.74
C GLY A 74 11.02 21.71 10.27
N ILE A 75 11.07 22.75 9.43
CA ILE A 75 11.60 22.66 8.05
C ILE A 75 13.00 22.01 8.01
N LEU A 76 13.87 22.33 8.98
CA LEU A 76 15.21 21.74 9.10
C LEU A 76 15.20 20.26 9.56
N SER A 77 14.06 19.78 10.07
CA SER A 77 13.78 18.37 10.35
C SER A 77 12.99 17.69 9.23
N TYR A 78 12.90 18.34 8.07
CA TYR A 78 12.22 17.90 6.86
C TYR A 78 10.68 17.87 6.96
N ASN A 79 10.09 18.73 7.81
CA ASN A 79 8.66 18.99 7.77
C ASN A 79 8.31 19.89 6.57
N PHE A 80 7.81 19.29 5.50
CA PHE A 80 7.35 20.00 4.30
C PHE A 80 5.85 19.86 4.05
N GLY A 81 5.11 19.22 4.96
CA GLY A 81 3.67 19.01 4.82
C GLY A 81 2.91 19.76 5.89
N GLU A 82 2.40 20.95 5.54
CA GLU A 82 1.45 21.67 6.39
C GLU A 82 0.08 21.62 5.74
N LEU A 83 -0.86 20.90 6.34
CA LEU A 83 -2.18 20.68 5.76
C LEU A 83 -3.21 21.75 6.18
N GLY A 84 -2.88 22.64 7.12
CA GLY A 84 -3.87 23.57 7.66
C GLY A 84 -5.01 22.82 8.36
N ASN A 85 -6.12 23.52 8.63
CA ASN A 85 -7.28 22.93 9.28
C ASN A 85 -8.40 22.63 8.27
N PHE A 86 -8.35 21.41 7.72
CA PHE A 86 -9.34 20.88 6.78
C PHE A 86 -10.79 21.01 7.26
N ASN A 87 -11.06 20.53 8.47
CA ASN A 87 -12.41 20.49 9.03
C ASN A 87 -12.95 21.90 9.32
N GLN A 88 -12.09 22.81 9.74
CA GLN A 88 -12.46 24.21 9.93
C GLN A 88 -12.80 24.85 8.58
N CYS A 89 -11.94 24.72 7.56
CA CYS A 89 -12.17 25.32 6.25
C CYS A 89 -13.54 24.96 5.66
N LEU A 90 -13.90 23.66 5.67
CA LEU A 90 -15.16 23.18 5.09
C LEU A 90 -16.42 23.62 5.86
N LYS A 91 -16.30 23.96 7.13
CA LYS A 91 -17.42 24.40 7.97
C LYS A 91 -17.70 25.90 7.85
N ILE A 92 -16.79 26.67 7.26
CA ILE A 92 -16.93 28.13 7.16
C ILE A 92 -18.04 28.47 6.16
N LYS A 93 -18.97 29.30 6.61
CA LYS A 93 -20.06 29.89 5.84
C LYS A 93 -20.24 31.33 6.28
N SER A 94 -20.43 32.24 5.33
CA SER A 94 -20.84 33.60 5.68
C SER A 94 -22.30 33.61 6.16
N LYS A 95 -22.67 34.61 6.98
CA LYS A 95 -24.04 34.79 7.52
C LYS A 95 -25.13 34.77 6.44
N ASN A 96 -24.82 35.29 5.26
CA ASN A 96 -25.73 35.34 4.11
C ASN A 96 -25.62 34.10 3.20
N TYR A 97 -24.81 33.10 3.57
CA TYR A 97 -24.53 31.88 2.78
C TYR A 97 -23.97 32.13 1.37
N VAL A 98 -23.52 33.36 1.08
CA VAL A 98 -22.95 33.74 -0.21
C VAL A 98 -21.56 33.14 -0.41
N ILE A 99 -20.79 33.00 0.69
CA ILE A 99 -19.44 32.45 0.66
C ILE A 99 -19.39 31.20 1.52
N MET A 100 -18.92 30.10 0.94
CA MET A 100 -18.58 28.88 1.65
C MET A 100 -17.09 28.60 1.51
N GLY A 101 -16.50 27.89 2.48
CA GLY A 101 -15.10 27.49 2.40
C GLY A 101 -14.86 26.34 1.43
N LYS A 102 -13.80 26.47 0.64
CA LYS A 102 -13.25 25.45 -0.25
C LYS A 102 -11.79 25.22 0.13
N TYR A 103 -11.49 24.00 0.54
CA TYR A 103 -10.16 23.59 0.96
C TYR A 103 -9.35 23.12 -0.25
N CYS A 104 -8.21 23.73 -0.51
CA CYS A 104 -7.35 23.38 -1.66
C CYS A 104 -5.96 22.97 -1.19
N LEU A 105 -5.59 21.70 -1.43
CA LEU A 105 -4.26 21.16 -1.14
C LEU A 105 -3.39 21.22 -2.40
N GLY A 106 -2.36 22.04 -2.38
CA GLY A 106 -1.39 22.18 -3.47
C GLY A 106 -0.09 21.42 -3.21
N ASN A 107 0.41 20.79 -4.26
CA ASN A 107 1.71 20.16 -4.31
C ASN A 107 2.72 21.11 -4.96
N ILE A 108 3.64 21.66 -4.17
CA ILE A 108 4.55 22.72 -4.56
C ILE A 108 5.80 22.10 -5.19
N ALA A 109 6.04 22.40 -6.46
CA ALA A 109 7.30 22.08 -7.12
C ALA A 109 8.30 23.22 -6.87
N VAL A 110 9.42 22.88 -6.24
CA VAL A 110 10.55 23.80 -6.14
C VAL A 110 11.49 23.45 -7.28
N ASN A 111 11.70 24.38 -8.22
CA ASN A 111 12.59 24.12 -9.34
C ASN A 111 14.06 24.08 -8.86
N THR A 112 14.57 22.87 -8.66
CA THR A 112 15.93 22.64 -8.14
C THR A 112 17.02 22.85 -9.19
N SER A 113 16.69 22.89 -10.50
CA SER A 113 17.69 23.12 -11.56
C SER A 113 18.13 24.59 -11.67
N ALA A 114 17.44 25.51 -11.00
CA ALA A 114 17.92 26.89 -10.82
C ALA A 114 19.00 27.01 -9.71
N ILE A 115 19.41 25.88 -9.11
CA ILE A 115 20.44 25.79 -8.08
C ILE A 115 21.62 25.02 -8.68
N ASP A 116 22.23 25.57 -9.74
CA ASP A 116 23.48 25.04 -10.28
C ASP A 116 24.60 25.13 -9.23
N GLU A 117 25.36 24.05 -9.08
CA GLU A 117 26.44 23.88 -8.11
C GLU A 117 27.56 24.95 -8.24
N ASP A 118 27.66 25.59 -9.41
CA ASP A 118 28.74 26.49 -9.80
C ASP A 118 28.42 28.00 -9.68
N SER A 119 27.18 28.40 -9.41
CA SER A 119 26.77 29.82 -9.48
C SER A 119 26.86 30.63 -8.17
N ILE A 120 27.32 30.04 -7.06
CA ILE A 120 27.26 30.68 -5.73
C ILE A 120 28.65 30.89 -5.14
N TYR A 121 29.35 31.93 -5.60
CA TYR A 121 30.71 32.32 -5.18
C TYR A 121 30.74 33.59 -4.32
N ILE A 122 30.23 33.57 -3.07
CA ILE A 122 30.58 34.57 -2.02
C ILE A 122 30.57 33.90 -0.62
N LYS A 123 31.59 34.18 0.22
CA LYS A 123 31.86 33.57 1.55
C LYS A 123 30.69 33.54 2.57
N SER A 124 29.69 34.41 2.44
CA SER A 124 28.49 34.43 3.31
C SER A 124 27.49 33.30 3.00
N HIS A 125 27.72 32.51 1.95
CA HIS A 125 26.78 31.50 1.46
C HIS A 125 27.05 30.05 1.89
N MET A 126 28.09 29.74 2.68
CA MET A 126 28.36 28.33 3.07
C MET A 126 27.20 27.75 3.92
N TYR A 127 26.61 28.56 4.81
CA TYR A 127 25.43 28.21 5.58
C TYR A 127 24.20 28.04 4.68
N MET A 128 24.00 28.97 3.73
CA MET A 128 22.87 28.93 2.80
C MET A 128 22.97 27.77 1.80
N LYS A 129 24.17 27.45 1.31
CA LYS A 129 24.42 26.25 0.48
C LYS A 129 24.09 25.00 1.28
N THR A 130 24.53 24.93 2.54
CA THR A 130 24.20 23.81 3.46
C THR A 130 22.69 23.67 3.70
N VAL A 131 21.98 24.78 3.92
CA VAL A 131 20.52 24.79 4.11
C VAL A 131 19.80 24.39 2.81
N LEU A 132 20.23 24.92 1.66
CA LEU A 132 19.66 24.59 0.35
C LEU A 132 19.89 23.12 0.00
N THR A 133 21.10 22.60 0.18
CA THR A 133 21.39 21.17 -0.01
C THR A 133 20.54 20.33 0.93
N LYS A 134 20.36 20.73 2.20
CA LYS A 134 19.49 20.02 3.14
C LYS A 134 18.01 20.07 2.73
N ILE A 135 17.51 21.18 2.19
CA ILE A 135 16.12 21.30 1.69
C ILE A 135 15.94 20.48 0.42
N THR A 136 16.87 20.54 -0.54
CA THR A 136 16.84 19.74 -1.77
C THR A 136 16.90 18.25 -1.47
N VAL A 137 17.75 17.85 -0.52
CA VAL A 137 17.77 16.48 0.02
C VAL A 137 16.42 16.18 0.66
N GLY A 138 15.91 17.03 1.54
CA GLY A 138 14.61 16.87 2.18
C GLY A 138 13.44 16.70 1.20
N ILE A 139 13.41 17.45 0.10
CA ILE A 139 12.38 17.35 -0.96
C ILE A 139 12.54 16.05 -1.75
N LYS A 140 13.77 15.63 -2.07
CA LYS A 140 14.03 14.32 -2.69
C LYS A 140 13.60 13.17 -1.78
N LEU A 141 13.73 13.35 -0.47
CA LEU A 141 13.51 12.30 0.53
C LEU A 141 12.05 12.20 1.01
N ASN A 142 11.36 13.32 1.21
CA ASN A 142 10.01 13.38 1.79
C ASN A 142 8.94 13.82 0.77
N GLY A 143 9.33 14.00 -0.49
CA GLY A 143 8.48 14.50 -1.55
C GLY A 143 8.37 16.03 -1.58
N ASN A 144 7.67 16.52 -2.60
CA ASN A 144 7.41 17.93 -2.78
C ASN A 144 6.61 18.52 -1.59
N PRO A 145 6.90 19.76 -1.18
CA PRO A 145 6.15 20.40 -0.11
C PRO A 145 4.65 20.46 -0.42
N THR A 146 3.84 20.14 0.57
CA THR A 146 2.38 20.21 0.46
C THR A 146 1.86 21.28 1.38
N MET A 147 1.06 22.18 0.82
CA MET A 147 0.42 23.28 1.54
C MET A 147 -1.03 23.38 1.13
N ALA A 148 -1.87 23.83 2.04
CA ALA A 148 -3.28 24.05 1.81
C ALA A 148 -3.65 25.53 1.94
N ILE A 149 -4.61 25.96 1.13
CA ILE A 149 -5.26 27.26 1.27
C ILE A 149 -6.77 27.04 1.40
N CYS A 150 -7.41 27.84 2.25
CA CYS A 150 -8.86 27.91 2.33
C CYS A 150 -9.32 29.14 1.54
N ILE A 151 -10.07 28.91 0.47
CA ILE A 151 -10.57 29.96 -0.43
C ILE A 151 -12.09 29.91 -0.52
N PRO A 152 -12.75 30.97 -1.01
CA PRO A 152 -14.18 30.93 -1.31
C PRO A 152 -14.55 29.84 -2.32
N SER A 153 -15.72 29.24 -2.15
CA SER A 153 -16.29 28.19 -3.01
C SER A 153 -16.42 28.57 -4.49
N ASN A 154 -16.58 29.86 -4.77
CA ASN A 154 -16.71 30.41 -6.12
C ASN A 154 -15.40 30.37 -6.91
N CYS A 155 -14.27 30.08 -6.27
CA CYS A 155 -12.98 29.94 -6.92
C CYS A 155 -12.79 28.55 -7.54
N THR A 156 -12.27 28.50 -8.76
CA THR A 156 -11.94 27.24 -9.45
C THR A 156 -10.61 26.66 -8.94
N ASP A 157 -10.34 25.39 -9.27
CA ASP A 157 -9.10 24.72 -8.88
C ASP A 157 -7.88 25.35 -9.58
N ASP A 158 -8.07 25.89 -10.78
CA ASP A 158 -7.05 26.67 -11.49
C ASP A 158 -6.80 28.03 -10.83
N ASP A 159 -7.85 28.69 -10.33
CA ASP A 159 -7.69 29.93 -9.55
C ASP A 159 -6.85 29.66 -8.29
N ALA A 160 -7.12 28.55 -7.59
CA ALA A 160 -6.33 28.12 -6.44
C ALA A 160 -4.86 27.87 -6.81
N LYS A 161 -4.60 27.20 -7.94
CA LYS A 161 -3.25 26.95 -8.45
C LYS A 161 -2.50 28.25 -8.75
N LYS A 162 -3.16 29.22 -9.37
CA LYS A 162 -2.58 30.53 -9.69
C LYS A 162 -2.29 31.32 -8.42
N LEU A 163 -3.24 31.38 -7.48
CA LEU A 163 -3.05 32.00 -6.17
C LEU A 163 -1.81 31.45 -5.47
N MET A 164 -1.68 30.12 -5.40
CA MET A 164 -0.55 29.47 -4.72
C MET A 164 0.78 29.58 -5.47
N SER A 165 0.78 29.96 -6.75
CA SER A 165 1.99 30.06 -7.56
C SER A 165 2.59 31.46 -7.47
N SER A 166 3.91 31.55 -7.32
CA SER A 166 4.63 32.83 -7.36
C SER A 166 5.88 32.69 -8.25
N PRO A 167 5.75 33.01 -9.56
CA PRO A 167 6.85 32.90 -10.51
C PRO A 167 8.07 33.74 -10.12
N GLU A 168 7.84 34.93 -9.56
CA GLU A 168 8.87 35.87 -9.09
C GLU A 168 9.77 35.25 -8.00
N LEU A 169 9.24 34.30 -7.25
CA LEU A 169 9.93 33.59 -6.17
C LEU A 169 10.42 32.20 -6.59
N GLY A 170 10.19 31.81 -7.85
CA GLY A 170 10.52 30.48 -8.36
C GLY A 170 9.66 29.37 -7.77
N VAL A 171 8.46 29.70 -7.28
CA VAL A 171 7.50 28.75 -6.71
C VAL A 171 6.49 28.38 -7.77
N SER A 172 6.50 27.13 -8.21
CA SER A 172 5.47 26.59 -9.09
C SER A 172 4.64 25.54 -8.36
N VAL A 173 3.35 25.48 -8.68
CA VAL A 173 2.45 24.47 -8.12
C VAL A 173 2.18 23.44 -9.20
N GLN A 174 2.54 22.17 -8.94
CA GLN A 174 2.42 21.11 -9.93
C GLN A 174 0.96 20.67 -10.08
N SER A 175 0.28 20.47 -8.95
CA SER A 175 -1.13 20.07 -8.89
C SER A 175 -1.80 20.66 -7.66
N VAL A 176 -3.09 20.94 -7.77
CA VAL A 176 -3.95 21.32 -6.65
C VAL A 176 -5.16 20.40 -6.66
N ILE A 177 -5.59 19.96 -5.47
CA ILE A 177 -6.85 19.26 -5.30
C ILE A 177 -7.69 20.06 -4.32
N CYS A 178 -8.86 20.51 -4.79
CA CYS A 178 -9.79 21.23 -3.96
C CYS A 178 -11.01 20.40 -3.56
N GLN A 179 -11.51 20.65 -2.35
CA GLN A 179 -12.64 19.94 -1.73
C GLN A 179 -13.60 20.97 -1.12
N THR A 180 -14.87 20.83 -1.44
CA THR A 180 -16.00 21.52 -0.78
C THR A 180 -16.72 20.53 0.15
N ILE A 181 -17.62 21.03 1.00
CA ILE A 181 -18.39 20.16 1.89
C ILE A 181 -19.23 19.12 1.12
N GLU A 182 -19.74 19.49 -0.05
CA GLU A 182 -20.49 18.61 -0.96
C GLU A 182 -19.59 17.53 -1.59
N ASN A 183 -18.35 17.87 -1.94
CA ASN A 183 -17.39 16.90 -2.47
C ASN A 183 -16.95 15.87 -1.40
N VAL A 184 -16.90 16.29 -0.13
CA VAL A 184 -16.49 15.43 0.99
C VAL A 184 -17.61 14.49 1.42
N TYR A 185 -18.85 14.96 1.37
CA TYR A 185 -20.05 14.16 1.63
C TYR A 185 -20.92 14.09 0.38
N PRO A 186 -20.45 13.42 -0.69
CA PRO A 186 -21.19 13.34 -1.94
C PRO A 186 -22.46 12.53 -1.73
N GLU A 187 -23.49 12.85 -2.51
CA GLU A 187 -24.69 12.02 -2.60
C GLU A 187 -24.34 10.61 -3.08
N LEU A 188 -25.11 9.62 -2.61
CA LEU A 188 -24.90 8.22 -2.97
C LEU A 188 -25.15 8.03 -4.47
N THR A 189 -24.10 7.63 -5.18
CA THR A 189 -24.22 7.23 -6.60
C THR A 189 -25.03 5.94 -6.74
N LYS A 190 -25.58 5.70 -7.93
CA LYS A 190 -26.38 4.50 -8.23
C LYS A 190 -25.59 3.22 -7.94
N GLU A 191 -24.29 3.19 -8.26
CA GLU A 191 -23.42 2.04 -8.00
C GLU A 191 -23.24 1.79 -6.50
N ALA A 192 -23.14 2.86 -5.71
CA ALA A 192 -23.03 2.78 -4.26
C ALA A 192 -24.33 2.25 -3.62
N ILE A 193 -25.49 2.73 -4.08
CA ILE A 193 -26.80 2.23 -3.62
C ILE A 193 -26.93 0.73 -3.92
N VAL A 194 -26.58 0.30 -5.14
CA VAL A 194 -26.55 -1.12 -5.51
C VAL A 194 -25.61 -1.89 -4.59
N ALA A 195 -24.39 -1.40 -4.36
CA ALA A 195 -23.42 -2.06 -3.49
C ALA A 195 -23.90 -2.20 -2.04
N ILE A 196 -24.47 -1.14 -1.46
CA ILE A 196 -25.07 -1.17 -0.13
C ILE A 196 -26.23 -2.18 -0.09
N SER A 197 -27.08 -2.22 -1.12
CA SER A 197 -28.19 -3.17 -1.18
C SER A 197 -27.70 -4.63 -1.21
N VAL A 198 -26.68 -4.94 -2.03
CA VAL A 198 -26.09 -6.27 -2.12
C VAL A 198 -25.45 -6.68 -0.78
N LEU A 199 -24.66 -5.80 -0.17
CA LEU A 199 -24.03 -6.09 1.12
C LEU A 199 -25.08 -6.23 2.24
N SER A 200 -26.12 -5.40 2.23
CA SER A 200 -27.21 -5.48 3.21
C SER A 200 -28.01 -6.77 3.06
N THR A 201 -28.28 -7.23 1.84
CA THR A 201 -28.94 -8.53 1.60
C THR A 201 -28.07 -9.69 2.07
N LEU A 202 -26.75 -9.65 1.85
CA LEU A 202 -25.83 -10.67 2.36
C LEU A 202 -25.81 -10.70 3.90
N ILE A 203 -25.77 -9.53 4.55
CA ILE A 203 -25.85 -9.42 6.01
C ILE A 203 -27.18 -9.98 6.51
N LEU A 204 -28.29 -9.67 5.84
CA LEU A 204 -29.62 -10.20 6.18
C LEU A 204 -29.66 -11.73 6.06
N ILE A 205 -29.09 -12.30 5.00
CA ILE A 205 -28.99 -13.77 4.83
C ILE A 205 -28.19 -14.39 5.97
N VAL A 206 -27.07 -13.77 6.37
CA VAL A 206 -26.25 -14.23 7.50
C VAL A 206 -27.04 -14.18 8.81
N ILE A 207 -27.77 -13.09 9.07
CA ILE A 207 -28.60 -12.94 10.28
C ILE A 207 -29.72 -13.99 10.31
N LEU A 208 -30.48 -14.13 9.21
CA LEU A 208 -31.58 -15.10 9.11
C LEU A 208 -31.08 -16.54 9.24
N SER A 209 -29.96 -16.87 8.59
CA SER A 209 -29.33 -18.17 8.69
C SER A 209 -28.87 -18.48 10.12
N THR A 210 -28.22 -17.50 10.78
CA THR A 210 -27.76 -17.65 12.17
C THR A 210 -28.93 -17.80 13.14
N ALA A 211 -30.01 -17.03 12.94
CA ALA A 211 -31.22 -17.16 13.74
C ALA A 211 -31.86 -18.54 13.58
N CYS A 212 -31.97 -19.06 12.35
CA CYS A 212 -32.48 -20.40 12.10
C CYS A 212 -31.60 -21.48 12.76
N ASP A 213 -30.27 -21.37 12.65
CA ASP A 213 -29.33 -22.30 13.27
C ASP A 213 -29.47 -22.33 14.80
N LEU A 214 -29.66 -21.17 15.43
CA LEU A 214 -29.86 -21.07 16.88
C LEU A 214 -31.23 -21.58 17.33
N LEU A 215 -32.32 -21.23 16.62
CA LEU A 215 -33.68 -21.64 16.97
C LEU A 215 -33.92 -23.14 16.78
N TYR A 216 -33.31 -23.73 15.75
CA TYR A 216 -33.44 -25.16 15.43
C TYR A 216 -32.22 -25.98 15.87
N SER A 217 -31.34 -25.42 16.72
CA SER A 217 -30.10 -26.07 17.18
C SER A 217 -30.34 -27.42 17.90
N ASN A 218 -31.53 -27.65 18.45
CA ASN A 218 -31.92 -28.92 19.08
C ASN A 218 -32.50 -29.95 18.08
N LYS A 219 -32.73 -29.59 16.81
CA LYS A 219 -33.26 -30.43 15.73
C LYS A 219 -32.32 -30.41 14.51
N ILE A 220 -31.03 -30.60 14.75
CA ILE A 220 -29.90 -30.44 13.80
C ILE A 220 -30.09 -31.22 12.49
N GLU A 221 -30.85 -32.32 12.50
CA GLU A 221 -30.97 -33.22 11.33
C GLU A 221 -31.73 -32.62 10.13
N ASN A 222 -32.45 -31.50 10.29
CA ASN A 222 -33.34 -30.99 9.25
C ASN A 222 -32.92 -29.68 8.54
N LEU A 223 -31.78 -29.06 8.89
CA LEU A 223 -31.36 -27.81 8.22
C LEU A 223 -30.54 -28.08 6.96
N HIS A 224 -30.93 -27.42 5.86
CA HIS A 224 -30.24 -27.55 4.58
C HIS A 224 -28.79 -27.04 4.67
N PRO A 225 -27.78 -27.76 4.10
CA PRO A 225 -26.36 -27.40 4.22
C PRO A 225 -26.01 -25.99 3.72
N ILE A 226 -26.74 -25.49 2.71
CA ILE A 226 -26.54 -24.14 2.18
C ILE A 226 -26.90 -23.09 3.22
N LEU A 227 -27.97 -23.29 3.98
CA LEU A 227 -28.37 -22.34 5.01
C LEU A 227 -27.30 -22.29 6.10
N LEU A 228 -26.84 -23.46 6.58
CA LEU A 228 -25.73 -23.56 7.55
C LEU A 228 -24.41 -22.96 7.03
N ALA A 229 -24.21 -22.86 5.72
CA ALA A 229 -23.02 -22.24 5.15
C ALA A 229 -22.95 -20.72 5.42
N PHE A 230 -24.09 -20.06 5.60
CA PHE A 230 -24.17 -18.63 5.95
C PHE A 230 -24.31 -18.36 7.45
N SER A 231 -24.45 -19.40 8.29
CA SER A 231 -24.62 -19.21 9.74
C SER A 231 -23.30 -18.78 10.37
N LEU A 232 -23.33 -17.63 11.05
CA LEU A 232 -22.19 -17.09 11.79
C LEU A 232 -21.85 -17.99 12.99
N TYR A 233 -22.86 -18.61 13.62
CA TYR A 233 -22.68 -19.52 14.76
C TYR A 233 -22.01 -20.84 14.36
N ALA A 234 -22.54 -21.55 13.36
CA ALA A 234 -21.95 -22.80 12.88
C ALA A 234 -20.54 -22.62 12.34
N ASN A 235 -20.31 -21.55 11.56
CA ASN A 235 -18.98 -21.23 11.04
C ASN A 235 -18.03 -20.76 12.15
N GLY A 236 -18.52 -19.97 13.12
CA GLY A 236 -17.75 -19.57 14.29
C GLY A 236 -17.30 -20.77 15.12
N LYS A 237 -18.20 -21.72 15.40
CA LYS A 237 -17.85 -22.96 16.09
C LYS A 237 -16.81 -23.77 15.34
N LYS A 238 -16.83 -23.78 14.00
CA LYS A 238 -15.78 -24.40 13.17
C LYS A 238 -14.46 -23.62 13.22
N LEU A 239 -14.52 -22.30 13.18
CA LEU A 239 -13.36 -21.40 13.17
C LEU A 239 -12.56 -21.49 14.48
N PHE A 240 -13.25 -21.50 15.63
CA PHE A 240 -12.63 -21.60 16.95
C PHE A 240 -12.39 -23.04 17.41
N LYS A 241 -12.71 -24.04 16.58
CA LYS A 241 -12.46 -25.45 16.93
C LYS A 241 -10.98 -25.77 16.81
N ILE A 242 -10.35 -26.03 17.94
CA ILE A 242 -8.97 -26.55 17.97
C ILE A 242 -8.97 -27.97 17.37
N PRO A 243 -8.17 -28.24 16.34
CA PRO A 243 -8.09 -29.57 15.74
C PRO A 243 -7.51 -30.57 16.76
N ARG A 244 -8.23 -31.67 17.01
CA ARG A 244 -7.81 -32.74 17.96
C ARG A 244 -6.56 -33.51 17.53
N ARG A 245 -6.14 -33.39 16.27
CA ARG A 245 -4.86 -33.91 15.76
C ARG A 245 -4.18 -32.78 15.01
N SER A 246 -2.96 -32.45 15.40
CA SER A 246 -2.08 -31.65 14.56
C SER A 246 -1.94 -32.35 13.22
N SER A 247 -2.37 -31.71 12.14
CA SER A 247 -1.98 -32.17 10.82
C SER A 247 -0.45 -32.19 10.76
N ASN A 248 0.13 -33.10 9.96
CA ASN A 248 1.59 -33.23 9.86
C ASN A 248 2.31 -31.96 9.36
N LEU A 249 1.57 -30.89 9.02
CA LEU A 249 2.05 -29.61 8.53
C LEU A 249 1.46 -28.42 9.30
N SER A 250 1.01 -28.62 10.54
CA SER A 250 0.36 -27.56 11.36
C SER A 250 1.29 -26.36 11.61
N SER A 251 2.59 -26.59 11.52
CA SER A 251 3.62 -25.56 11.51
C SER A 251 3.52 -24.52 10.41
N LEU A 252 3.02 -24.92 9.24
CA LEU A 252 2.81 -24.00 8.13
C LEU A 252 1.72 -22.97 8.46
N ASP A 253 0.78 -23.32 9.33
CA ASP A 253 -0.25 -22.38 9.79
C ASP A 253 0.36 -21.31 10.70
N GLY A 254 1.31 -21.65 11.57
CA GLY A 254 2.09 -20.68 12.35
C GLY A 254 2.89 -19.71 11.48
N LEU A 255 3.56 -20.24 10.44
CA LEU A 255 4.27 -19.41 9.46
C LEU A 255 3.35 -18.42 8.75
N ARG A 256 2.14 -18.86 8.34
CA ARG A 256 1.16 -17.97 7.72
C ARG A 256 0.77 -16.81 8.62
N VAL A 257 0.51 -17.08 9.90
CA VAL A 257 0.13 -16.04 10.87
C VAL A 257 1.25 -15.01 11.00
N MET A 258 2.49 -15.45 11.16
CA MET A 258 3.63 -14.51 11.28
C MET A 258 3.85 -13.71 10.00
N SER A 259 3.78 -14.34 8.83
CA SER A 259 3.90 -13.64 7.55
C SER A 259 2.75 -12.65 7.33
N MET A 260 1.51 -12.98 7.73
CA MET A 260 0.38 -12.06 7.70
C MET A 260 0.60 -10.84 8.59
N VAL A 261 1.01 -11.05 9.84
CA VAL A 261 1.33 -9.96 10.77
C VAL A 261 2.43 -9.06 10.18
N TRP A 262 3.45 -9.66 9.59
CA TRP A 262 4.54 -8.93 8.97
C TRP A 262 4.07 -8.07 7.79
N ILE A 263 3.24 -8.61 6.90
CA ILE A 263 2.63 -7.88 5.78
C ILE A 263 1.75 -6.72 6.27
N VAL A 264 0.92 -6.95 7.30
CA VAL A 264 0.05 -5.91 7.87
C VAL A 264 0.88 -4.80 8.50
N MET A 265 1.94 -5.13 9.25
CA MET A 265 2.86 -4.16 9.83
C MET A 265 3.55 -3.32 8.74
N LEU A 266 4.05 -3.97 7.68
CA LEU A 266 4.65 -3.30 6.51
C LEU A 266 3.69 -2.29 5.88
N HIS A 267 2.49 -2.72 5.50
CA HIS A 267 1.55 -1.83 4.79
C HIS A 267 1.04 -0.71 5.67
N SER A 268 0.81 -0.98 6.97
CA SER A 268 0.41 0.05 7.94
C SER A 268 1.51 1.10 8.07
N HIS A 269 2.76 0.68 8.22
CA HIS A 269 3.91 1.58 8.28
C HIS A 269 4.06 2.39 6.98
N SER A 270 3.97 1.72 5.82
CA SER A 270 4.10 2.37 4.50
C SER A 270 3.03 3.46 4.29
N VAL A 271 1.76 3.18 4.63
CA VAL A 271 0.68 4.16 4.54
C VAL A 271 0.93 5.31 5.51
N TYR A 272 1.34 5.04 6.75
CA TYR A 272 1.65 6.08 7.74
C TYR A 272 2.78 7.01 7.26
N THR A 273 3.87 6.44 6.72
CA THR A 273 5.00 7.22 6.20
C THR A 273 4.68 7.99 4.92
N SER A 274 3.61 7.65 4.20
CA SER A 274 3.13 8.43 3.04
C SER A 274 2.30 9.67 3.44
N GLY A 275 1.91 9.74 4.71
CA GLY A 275 1.30 10.93 5.32
C GLY A 275 2.32 12.05 5.55
N PRO A 276 1.85 13.26 5.91
CA PRO A 276 2.77 14.31 6.38
C PRO A 276 3.43 13.87 7.69
N VAL A 277 4.76 13.94 7.74
CA VAL A 277 5.54 13.62 8.94
C VAL A 277 6.33 14.85 9.36
N SER A 278 6.11 15.31 10.60
CA SER A 278 6.76 16.50 11.17
C SER A 278 8.26 16.32 11.42
N ASN A 279 8.72 15.07 11.52
CA ASN A 279 10.10 14.68 11.82
C ASN A 279 10.62 13.65 10.81
N ALA A 280 10.45 13.91 9.50
CA ALA A 280 10.89 12.98 8.46
C ALA A 280 12.40 12.69 8.51
N LYS A 281 13.22 13.57 9.09
CA LYS A 281 14.64 13.28 9.38
C LYS A 281 14.84 12.03 10.26
N ASP A 282 13.95 11.78 11.23
CA ASP A 282 14.05 10.61 12.09
C ASP A 282 13.72 9.33 11.33
N ILE A 283 12.87 9.39 10.31
CA ILE A 283 12.63 8.26 9.41
C ILE A 283 13.92 7.89 8.69
N VAL A 284 14.65 8.87 8.15
CA VAL A 284 15.94 8.63 7.49
C VAL A 284 16.93 7.97 8.47
N ASN A 285 17.04 8.48 9.70
CA ASN A 285 17.89 7.87 10.71
C ASN A 285 17.43 6.46 11.07
N PHE A 286 16.12 6.24 11.17
CA PHE A 286 15.52 4.93 11.43
C PHE A 286 15.86 3.94 10.33
N THR A 287 15.86 4.33 9.04
CA THR A 287 16.25 3.42 7.95
C THR A 287 17.67 2.87 8.04
N ASN A 288 18.56 3.52 8.80
CA ASN A 288 19.91 3.02 9.10
C ASN A 288 19.97 2.13 10.35
N SER A 289 18.86 1.98 11.08
CA SER A 289 18.77 1.14 12.26
C SER A 289 18.42 -0.30 11.92
N PHE A 290 18.87 -1.23 12.77
CA PHE A 290 18.55 -2.66 12.63
C PHE A 290 17.04 -2.94 12.61
N MET A 291 16.25 -2.26 13.46
CA MET A 291 14.81 -2.48 13.54
C MET A 291 14.05 -2.10 12.27
N SER A 292 14.57 -1.16 11.48
CA SER A 292 13.95 -0.77 10.22
C SER A 292 13.92 -1.89 9.18
N MET A 293 14.84 -2.86 9.26
CA MET A 293 14.92 -3.96 8.31
C MET A 293 13.68 -4.86 8.35
N ILE A 294 12.98 -4.92 9.50
CA ILE A 294 11.69 -5.59 9.60
C ILE A 294 10.68 -4.90 8.68
N PHE A 295 10.63 -3.57 8.66
CA PHE A 295 9.69 -2.85 7.82
C PHE A 295 10.13 -2.81 6.36
N ILE A 296 11.40 -2.50 6.08
CA ILE A 296 11.87 -2.28 4.71
C ILE A 296 11.88 -3.58 3.89
N ASN A 297 12.24 -4.71 4.49
CA ASN A 297 12.25 -6.03 3.84
C ASN A 297 10.99 -6.86 4.12
N GLY A 298 9.90 -6.22 4.57
CA GLY A 298 8.65 -6.92 4.84
C GLY A 298 8.00 -7.53 3.59
N ASP A 299 8.45 -7.09 2.43
CA ASP A 299 8.04 -7.59 1.13
C ASP A 299 8.42 -9.08 0.91
N LEU A 300 9.46 -9.57 1.59
CA LEU A 300 9.88 -10.98 1.63
C LEU A 300 8.86 -11.89 2.32
N ALA A 301 7.93 -11.35 3.13
CA ALA A 301 6.88 -12.13 3.75
C ALA A 301 5.97 -12.81 2.71
N CYS A 302 5.80 -12.19 1.53
CA CYS A 302 5.05 -12.77 0.41
C CYS A 302 5.70 -14.06 -0.13
N ASP A 303 7.04 -14.16 -0.11
CA ASP A 303 7.75 -15.36 -0.57
C ASP A 303 7.43 -16.58 0.31
N THR A 304 7.11 -16.36 1.59
CA THR A 304 6.66 -17.44 2.48
C THR A 304 5.35 -18.04 1.99
N PHE A 305 4.41 -17.21 1.52
CA PHE A 305 3.15 -17.68 0.94
C PHE A 305 3.37 -18.46 -0.36
N LEU A 306 4.32 -18.03 -1.20
CA LEU A 306 4.68 -18.73 -2.43
C LEU A 306 5.28 -20.12 -2.14
N ILE A 307 6.22 -20.21 -1.19
CA ILE A 307 6.79 -21.50 -0.72
C ILE A 307 5.70 -22.42 -0.20
N ILE A 308 4.82 -21.91 0.67
CA ILE A 308 3.73 -22.70 1.25
C ILE A 308 2.75 -23.17 0.16
N GLY A 309 2.47 -22.31 -0.82
CA GLY A 309 1.67 -22.63 -2.00
C GLY A 309 2.21 -23.85 -2.73
N GLY A 310 3.46 -23.78 -3.22
CA GLY A 310 4.12 -24.89 -3.91
C GLY A 310 4.22 -26.16 -3.05
N THR A 311 4.54 -26.01 -1.76
CA THR A 311 4.69 -27.14 -0.82
C THR A 311 3.40 -27.93 -0.66
N LEU A 312 2.29 -27.24 -0.41
CA LEU A 312 1.01 -27.90 -0.16
C LEU A 312 0.44 -28.55 -1.40
N ILE A 313 0.59 -27.93 -2.57
CA ILE A 313 0.11 -28.49 -3.84
C ILE A 313 0.78 -29.83 -4.11
N THR A 314 2.12 -29.87 -4.01
CA THR A 314 2.89 -31.09 -4.25
C THR A 314 2.66 -32.14 -3.16
N PHE A 315 2.67 -31.74 -1.89
CA PHE A 315 2.47 -32.65 -0.77
C PHE A 315 1.10 -33.35 -0.84
N VAL A 316 0.02 -32.59 -1.08
CA VAL A 316 -1.35 -33.15 -1.16
C VAL A 316 -1.48 -34.07 -2.37
N TYR A 317 -0.89 -33.72 -3.52
CA TYR A 317 -0.92 -34.55 -4.71
C TYR A 317 -0.24 -35.90 -4.49
N PHE A 318 1.01 -35.92 -4.02
CA PHE A 318 1.74 -37.17 -3.80
C PHE A 318 1.19 -37.98 -2.62
N LYS A 319 0.61 -37.33 -1.60
CA LYS A 319 -0.12 -38.04 -0.55
C LYS A 319 -1.36 -38.76 -1.11
N ARG A 320 -2.11 -38.13 -2.02
CA ARG A 320 -3.23 -38.80 -2.73
C ARG A 320 -2.74 -39.94 -3.61
N GLN A 321 -1.61 -39.77 -4.32
CA GLN A 321 -0.99 -40.85 -5.08
C GLN A 321 -0.68 -42.06 -4.20
N ASN A 322 -0.07 -41.84 -3.02
CA ASN A 322 0.26 -42.90 -2.08
C ASN A 322 -0.99 -43.64 -1.58
N ILE A 323 -2.08 -42.92 -1.27
CA ILE A 323 -3.36 -43.50 -0.86
C ILE A 323 -3.95 -44.38 -1.97
N HIS A 324 -3.88 -43.93 -3.22
CA HIS A 324 -4.35 -44.67 -4.39
C HIS A 324 -3.33 -45.67 -4.96
N LYS A 325 -2.27 -46.02 -4.23
CA LYS A 325 -1.20 -46.93 -4.67
C LYS A 325 -0.62 -46.57 -6.06
N GLY A 326 -0.51 -45.27 -6.37
CA GLY A 326 0.02 -44.76 -7.64
C GLY A 326 -0.97 -44.74 -8.81
N ASN A 327 -2.18 -45.27 -8.64
CA ASN A 327 -3.20 -45.36 -9.69
C ASN A 327 -3.97 -44.05 -9.93
N TYR A 328 -3.65 -42.97 -9.22
CA TYR A 328 -4.29 -41.68 -9.45
C TYR A 328 -3.75 -41.08 -10.76
N LYS A 329 -4.61 -41.04 -11.79
CA LYS A 329 -4.29 -40.47 -13.10
C LYS A 329 -4.69 -38.99 -13.15
N MET A 330 -3.82 -38.16 -13.72
CA MET A 330 -4.11 -36.75 -13.96
C MET A 330 -4.99 -36.60 -15.21
N SER A 331 -6.28 -36.93 -15.08
CA SER A 331 -7.26 -36.74 -16.15
C SER A 331 -7.60 -35.26 -16.34
N VAL A 332 -8.06 -34.88 -17.54
CA VAL A 332 -8.52 -33.51 -17.87
C VAL A 332 -9.56 -33.02 -16.85
N SER A 333 -10.52 -33.87 -16.47
CA SER A 333 -11.54 -33.52 -15.48
C SER A 333 -10.96 -33.21 -14.10
N VAL A 334 -9.88 -33.90 -13.71
CA VAL A 334 -9.18 -33.68 -12.44
C VAL A 334 -8.45 -32.34 -12.46
N VAL A 335 -7.79 -32.02 -13.57
CA VAL A 335 -7.10 -30.74 -13.77
C VAL A 335 -8.09 -29.57 -13.77
N LEU A 336 -9.20 -29.70 -14.50
CA LEU A 336 -10.26 -28.68 -14.51
C LEU A 336 -10.83 -28.47 -13.11
N LYS A 337 -11.12 -29.54 -12.37
CA LYS A 337 -11.58 -29.46 -10.97
C LYS A 337 -10.54 -28.80 -10.06
N HIS A 338 -9.26 -29.05 -10.29
CA HIS A 338 -8.14 -28.46 -9.53
C HIS A 338 -8.05 -26.94 -9.72
N TYR A 339 -8.24 -26.45 -10.95
CA TYR A 339 -8.29 -25.01 -11.22
C TYR A 339 -9.58 -24.36 -10.71
N LEU A 340 -10.73 -24.98 -10.99
CA LEU A 340 -12.03 -24.46 -10.58
C LEU A 340 -12.15 -24.32 -9.05
N HIS A 341 -11.71 -25.33 -8.29
CA HIS A 341 -11.75 -25.25 -6.82
C HIS A 341 -10.89 -24.12 -6.26
N ARG A 342 -9.73 -23.84 -6.87
CA ARG A 342 -8.85 -22.75 -6.41
C ARG A 342 -9.45 -21.40 -6.77
N TYR A 343 -9.96 -21.25 -7.99
CA TYR A 343 -10.63 -20.03 -8.44
C TYR A 343 -11.84 -19.71 -7.55
N LEU A 344 -12.75 -20.67 -7.34
CA LEU A 344 -13.91 -20.49 -6.47
C LEU A 344 -13.56 -20.25 -4.99
N ARG A 345 -12.34 -20.57 -4.56
CA ARG A 345 -11.87 -20.29 -3.20
C ARG A 345 -11.30 -18.88 -3.05
N LEU A 346 -10.54 -18.40 -4.03
CA LEU A 346 -9.80 -17.13 -3.95
C LEU A 346 -10.58 -15.96 -4.54
N THR A 347 -11.33 -16.18 -5.60
CA THR A 347 -12.00 -15.11 -6.34
C THR A 347 -13.13 -14.46 -5.54
N PRO A 348 -14.02 -15.17 -4.83
CA PRO A 348 -15.11 -14.51 -4.10
C PRO A 348 -14.66 -13.45 -3.07
N PRO A 349 -13.68 -13.72 -2.17
CA PRO A 349 -13.22 -12.69 -1.25
C PRO A 349 -12.52 -11.53 -1.97
N LEU A 350 -11.71 -11.80 -3.00
CA LEU A 350 -11.07 -10.76 -3.80
C LEU A 350 -12.11 -9.89 -4.53
N ALA A 351 -13.14 -10.50 -5.12
CA ALA A 351 -14.25 -9.81 -5.77
C ALA A 351 -15.02 -8.93 -4.79
N GLY A 352 -15.23 -9.37 -3.54
CA GLY A 352 -15.80 -8.53 -2.49
C GLY A 352 -14.97 -7.27 -2.22
N VAL A 353 -13.65 -7.42 -2.08
CA VAL A 353 -12.73 -6.28 -1.87
C VAL A 353 -12.71 -5.34 -3.08
N VAL A 354 -12.63 -5.88 -4.29
CA VAL A 354 -12.68 -5.10 -5.54
C VAL A 354 -14.00 -4.35 -5.66
N PHE A 355 -15.12 -5.01 -5.36
CA PHE A 355 -16.45 -4.42 -5.41
C PHE A 355 -16.59 -3.24 -4.44
N VAL A 356 -16.20 -3.42 -3.18
CA VAL A 356 -16.18 -2.33 -2.17
C VAL A 356 -15.23 -1.22 -2.59
N SER A 357 -14.03 -1.55 -3.07
CA SER A 357 -13.02 -0.57 -3.49
C SER A 357 -13.50 0.27 -4.69
N ALA A 358 -14.23 -0.32 -5.62
CA ALA A 358 -14.73 0.37 -6.81
C ALA A 358 -16.00 1.21 -6.57
N THR A 359 -16.80 0.90 -5.54
CA THR A 359 -18.15 1.47 -5.37
C THR A 359 -18.34 2.25 -4.08
N LEU A 360 -17.73 1.84 -2.98
CA LEU A 360 -17.97 2.40 -1.65
C LEU A 360 -16.79 3.17 -1.08
N LEU A 361 -15.59 3.01 -1.64
CA LEU A 361 -14.37 3.55 -1.05
C LEU A 361 -14.46 5.06 -0.76
N ARG A 362 -14.94 5.89 -1.70
CA ARG A 362 -15.12 7.34 -1.45
C ARG A 362 -15.92 7.71 -0.20
N TYR A 363 -16.89 6.90 0.22
CA TYR A 363 -17.76 7.20 1.38
C TYR A 363 -17.18 6.68 2.71
N MET A 364 -16.10 5.90 2.68
CA MET A 364 -15.52 5.27 3.88
C MET A 364 -14.62 6.21 4.70
N GLY A 365 -14.35 7.43 4.23
CA GLY A 365 -13.43 8.35 4.88
C GLY A 365 -13.53 9.76 4.33
N SER A 366 -12.79 10.66 4.97
CA SER A 366 -12.64 12.06 4.54
C SER A 366 -11.29 12.59 5.01
N GLY A 367 -10.79 13.64 4.36
CA GLY A 367 -9.56 14.31 4.78
C GLY A 367 -8.80 15.00 3.64
N PRO A 368 -7.75 15.77 3.97
CA PRO A 368 -6.91 16.48 3.01
C PRO A 368 -6.41 15.65 1.84
N LYS A 369 -5.91 14.44 2.13
CA LYS A 369 -5.34 13.52 1.14
C LYS A 369 -6.32 12.45 0.66
N TRP A 370 -7.56 12.44 1.15
CA TRP A 370 -8.54 11.41 0.79
C TRP A 370 -8.79 11.31 -0.72
N PRO A 371 -8.90 12.41 -1.49
CA PRO A 371 -9.03 12.31 -2.95
C PRO A 371 -7.87 11.58 -3.64
N TYR A 372 -6.64 11.71 -3.13
CA TYR A 372 -5.51 10.93 -3.67
C TYR A 372 -5.70 9.43 -3.44
N ILE A 373 -6.27 9.03 -2.30
CA ILE A 373 -6.56 7.62 -2.02
C ILE A 373 -7.69 7.14 -2.95
N VAL A 374 -8.78 7.91 -3.07
CA VAL A 374 -9.91 7.58 -3.95
C VAL A 374 -9.44 7.43 -5.39
N ASN A 375 -8.65 8.37 -5.92
CA ASN A 375 -8.16 8.29 -7.31
C ASN A 375 -7.23 7.08 -7.52
N ASN A 376 -6.33 6.78 -6.57
CA ASN A 376 -5.39 5.66 -6.70
C ASN A 376 -6.02 4.28 -6.49
N PHE A 377 -7.17 4.18 -5.85
CA PHE A 377 -7.82 2.90 -5.56
C PHE A 377 -9.15 2.72 -6.29
N GLU A 378 -10.09 3.65 -6.11
CA GLU A 378 -11.44 3.54 -6.68
C GLU A 378 -11.41 3.62 -8.21
N GLU A 379 -10.74 4.64 -8.79
CA GLU A 379 -10.69 4.80 -10.25
C GLU A 379 -9.95 3.64 -10.92
N ASN A 380 -8.83 3.23 -10.34
CA ASN A 380 -8.09 2.05 -10.80
C ASN A 380 -8.96 0.78 -10.76
N CYS A 381 -9.76 0.59 -9.71
CA CYS A 381 -10.67 -0.54 -9.62
C CYS A 381 -11.88 -0.46 -10.55
N LYS A 382 -12.43 0.73 -10.83
CA LYS A 382 -13.50 0.89 -11.83
C LYS A 382 -13.07 0.46 -13.23
N VAL A 383 -11.81 0.72 -13.60
CA VAL A 383 -11.28 0.37 -14.93
C VAL A 383 -10.72 -1.05 -14.98
N TYR A 384 -9.99 -1.48 -13.95
CA TYR A 384 -9.18 -2.70 -13.97
C TYR A 384 -9.66 -3.82 -13.03
N TRP A 385 -10.91 -3.80 -12.58
CA TRP A 385 -11.48 -4.91 -11.78
C TRP A 385 -11.32 -6.27 -12.48
N TRP A 386 -11.46 -6.33 -13.81
CA TRP A 386 -11.40 -7.57 -14.57
C TRP A 386 -10.01 -8.19 -14.55
N SER A 387 -8.95 -7.39 -14.64
CA SER A 387 -7.57 -7.91 -14.60
C SER A 387 -7.19 -8.38 -13.20
N ALA A 388 -7.79 -7.81 -12.16
CA ALA A 388 -7.69 -8.30 -10.79
C ALA A 388 -8.33 -9.69 -10.62
N LEU A 389 -9.55 -9.89 -11.13
CA LEU A 389 -10.26 -11.17 -11.04
C LEU A 389 -9.71 -12.26 -11.96
N LEU A 390 -8.98 -11.88 -13.01
CA LEU A 390 -8.23 -12.78 -13.88
C LEU A 390 -6.80 -13.04 -13.40
N TYR A 391 -6.34 -12.38 -12.33
CA TYR A 391 -5.00 -12.56 -11.76
C TYR A 391 -3.84 -12.19 -12.71
N ILE A 392 -4.01 -11.15 -13.54
CA ILE A 392 -3.05 -10.73 -14.59
C ILE A 392 -2.60 -9.27 -14.49
N GLN A 393 -2.88 -8.61 -13.36
CA GLN A 393 -2.58 -7.17 -13.21
C GLN A 393 -1.10 -6.82 -13.34
N ASN A 394 -0.23 -7.72 -12.89
CA ASN A 394 1.23 -7.55 -12.94
C ASN A 394 1.84 -7.72 -14.35
N ILE A 395 1.01 -8.06 -15.33
CA ILE A 395 1.37 -8.12 -16.74
C ILE A 395 0.80 -6.92 -17.50
N PHE A 396 -0.50 -6.61 -17.30
CA PHE A 396 -1.22 -5.64 -18.13
C PHE A 396 -1.25 -4.21 -17.59
N ASN A 397 -1.38 -4.02 -16.26
CA ASN A 397 -1.66 -2.71 -15.67
C ASN A 397 -0.87 -2.50 -14.38
N VAL A 398 0.45 -2.60 -14.47
CA VAL A 398 1.35 -2.55 -13.31
C VAL A 398 1.26 -1.24 -12.54
N ASP A 399 1.19 -0.10 -13.23
CA ASP A 399 1.10 1.22 -12.61
C ASP A 399 -0.30 1.55 -12.06
N ARG A 400 -1.32 0.83 -12.50
CA ARG A 400 -2.74 1.08 -12.19
C ARG A 400 -3.44 -0.20 -11.73
N MET A 401 -2.84 -0.88 -10.75
CA MET A 401 -3.44 -2.09 -10.19
C MET A 401 -4.67 -1.75 -9.35
N CYS A 402 -5.76 -2.49 -9.57
CA CYS A 402 -6.85 -2.55 -8.63
C CYS A 402 -6.44 -3.44 -7.44
N VAL A 403 -6.45 -2.87 -6.23
CA VAL A 403 -6.00 -3.57 -5.01
C VAL A 403 -4.53 -3.99 -5.14
N GLY A 404 -3.59 -3.03 -5.11
CA GLY A 404 -2.16 -3.27 -5.38
C GLY A 404 -1.50 -4.35 -4.51
N HIS A 405 -1.93 -4.54 -3.26
CA HIS A 405 -1.40 -5.59 -2.38
C HIS A 405 -1.84 -7.01 -2.80
N SER A 406 -2.77 -7.16 -3.75
CA SER A 406 -3.18 -8.46 -4.31
C SER A 406 -2.19 -9.03 -5.35
N TRP A 407 -1.11 -8.30 -5.68
CA TRP A 407 -0.14 -8.70 -6.71
C TRP A 407 0.44 -10.11 -6.50
N TYR A 408 0.65 -10.53 -5.25
CA TYR A 408 1.20 -11.85 -4.94
C TYR A 408 0.23 -12.98 -5.30
N LEU A 409 -1.09 -12.72 -5.29
CA LEU A 409 -2.10 -13.66 -5.76
C LEU A 409 -2.01 -13.84 -7.28
N ASN A 410 -1.63 -12.79 -8.02
CA ASN A 410 -1.39 -12.89 -9.46
C ASN A 410 -0.25 -13.87 -9.74
N VAL A 411 0.89 -13.68 -9.09
CA VAL A 411 2.06 -14.56 -9.21
C VAL A 411 1.71 -15.99 -8.82
N ASP A 412 1.06 -16.19 -7.67
CA ASP A 412 0.67 -17.51 -7.18
C ASP A 412 -0.31 -18.24 -8.12
N MET A 413 -1.27 -17.54 -8.73
CA MET A 413 -2.21 -18.13 -9.70
C MET A 413 -1.53 -18.44 -11.03
N GLN A 414 -0.62 -17.58 -11.50
CA GLN A 414 0.14 -17.81 -12.74
C GLN A 414 1.06 -19.03 -12.61
N LEU A 415 1.77 -19.16 -11.48
CA LEU A 415 2.61 -20.34 -11.22
C LEU A 415 1.77 -21.61 -11.02
N TYR A 416 0.58 -21.49 -10.39
CA TYR A 416 -0.36 -22.60 -10.24
C TYR A 416 -0.74 -23.27 -11.56
N PHE A 417 -0.88 -22.47 -12.62
CA PHE A 417 -1.27 -22.95 -13.93
C PHE A 417 -0.26 -23.95 -14.50
N PHE A 418 1.02 -23.84 -14.11
CA PHE A 418 2.04 -24.81 -14.50
C PHE A 418 2.11 -26.04 -13.56
N SER A 419 1.40 -26.03 -12.44
CA SER A 419 1.52 -27.08 -11.43
C SER A 419 1.14 -28.47 -11.93
N PRO A 420 0.08 -28.72 -12.74
CA PRO A 420 -0.23 -30.08 -13.18
C PRO A 420 0.84 -30.68 -14.08
N LEU A 421 1.46 -29.86 -14.95
CA LEU A 421 2.57 -30.28 -15.80
C LEU A 421 3.78 -30.69 -14.94
N ILE A 422 4.13 -29.87 -13.95
CA ILE A 422 5.25 -30.15 -13.04
C ILE A 422 4.98 -31.40 -12.20
N LEU A 423 3.76 -31.56 -11.67
CA LEU A 423 3.37 -32.73 -10.86
C LEU A 423 3.36 -34.02 -11.68
N TRP A 424 2.92 -33.94 -12.94
CA TRP A 424 2.99 -35.06 -13.88
C TRP A 424 4.45 -35.44 -14.17
N LEU A 425 5.31 -34.46 -14.48
CA LEU A 425 6.74 -34.69 -14.69
C LEU A 425 7.43 -35.32 -13.47
N LEU A 426 7.13 -34.84 -12.25
CA LEU A 426 7.69 -35.39 -11.03
C LEU A 426 7.25 -36.83 -10.77
N LYS A 427 6.02 -37.19 -11.16
CA LYS A 427 5.48 -38.54 -11.02
C LYS A 427 6.12 -39.51 -12.03
N GLU A 428 6.05 -39.18 -13.32
CA GLU A 428 6.44 -40.11 -14.39
C GLU A 428 7.96 -40.14 -14.60
N ARG A 429 8.62 -39.00 -14.43
CA ARG A 429 10.06 -38.86 -14.68
C ARG A 429 10.73 -37.97 -13.64
N THR A 430 10.84 -38.48 -12.41
CA THR A 430 11.33 -37.73 -11.24
C THR A 430 12.66 -37.02 -11.46
N LYS A 431 13.67 -37.70 -12.04
CA LYS A 431 15.01 -37.10 -12.25
C LYS A 431 14.96 -35.90 -13.19
N THR A 432 14.24 -36.01 -14.31
CA THR A 432 14.03 -34.88 -15.24
C THR A 432 13.15 -33.79 -14.64
N GLY A 433 12.12 -34.15 -13.87
CA GLY A 433 11.27 -33.17 -13.18
C GLY A 433 12.07 -32.31 -12.18
N ILE A 434 12.92 -32.94 -11.35
CA ILE A 434 13.82 -32.24 -10.43
C ILE A 434 14.85 -31.42 -11.20
N GLY A 435 15.45 -31.96 -12.27
CA GLY A 435 16.39 -31.23 -13.12
C GLY A 435 15.79 -29.96 -13.72
N ILE A 436 14.55 -30.03 -14.23
CA ILE A 436 13.81 -28.87 -14.75
C ILE A 436 13.52 -27.86 -13.65
N LEU A 437 13.11 -28.30 -12.46
CA LEU A 437 12.84 -27.41 -11.32
C LEU A 437 14.10 -26.64 -10.87
N ILE A 438 15.24 -27.33 -10.78
CA ILE A 438 16.52 -26.68 -10.43
C ILE A 438 16.93 -25.70 -11.52
N PHE A 439 16.86 -26.12 -12.80
CA PHE A 439 17.19 -25.26 -13.93
C PHE A 439 16.32 -24.01 -14.00
N THR A 440 15.00 -24.14 -13.86
CA THR A 440 14.06 -23.01 -13.88
C THR A 440 14.23 -22.09 -12.67
N SER A 441 14.58 -22.65 -11.49
CA SER A 441 14.92 -21.84 -10.31
C SER A 441 16.19 -21.02 -10.55
N LEU A 442 17.24 -21.64 -11.09
CA LEU A 442 18.47 -20.93 -11.46
C LEU A 442 18.22 -19.86 -12.52
N LEU A 443 17.36 -20.13 -13.50
CA LEU A 443 16.99 -19.15 -14.52
C LEU A 443 16.25 -17.95 -13.90
N SER A 444 15.28 -18.19 -13.01
CA SER A 444 14.57 -17.13 -12.27
C SER A 444 15.50 -16.28 -11.40
N MET A 445 16.47 -16.91 -10.73
CA MET A 445 17.51 -16.21 -9.98
C MET A 445 18.42 -15.38 -10.90
N SER A 446 18.81 -15.91 -12.05
CA SER A 446 19.61 -15.19 -13.04
C SER A 446 18.88 -13.99 -13.61
N VAL A 447 17.58 -14.11 -13.96
CA VAL A 447 16.76 -12.98 -14.42
C VAL A 447 16.66 -11.90 -13.34
N SER A 448 16.48 -12.30 -12.08
CA SER A 448 16.47 -11.39 -10.94
C SER A 448 17.78 -10.61 -10.81
N PHE A 449 18.92 -11.31 -10.94
CA PHE A 449 20.25 -10.70 -10.90
C PHE A 449 20.50 -9.76 -12.08
N ILE A 450 20.18 -10.19 -13.31
CA ILE A 450 20.36 -9.38 -14.52
C ILE A 450 19.55 -8.09 -14.42
N ARG A 451 18.27 -8.16 -14.04
CA ARG A 451 17.43 -6.97 -13.83
C ARG A 451 18.01 -6.05 -12.76
N GLY A 452 18.47 -6.62 -11.64
CA GLY A 452 19.12 -5.85 -10.58
C GLY A 452 20.38 -5.13 -11.05
N TYR A 453 21.19 -5.79 -11.87
CA TYR A 453 22.44 -5.24 -12.41
C TYR A 453 22.20 -4.17 -13.48
N VAL A 454 21.34 -4.44 -14.45
CA VAL A 454 21.06 -3.54 -15.59
C VAL A 454 20.37 -2.27 -15.14
N GLU A 455 19.40 -2.37 -14.24
CA GLU A 455 18.60 -1.23 -13.76
C GLU A 455 19.26 -0.52 -12.55
N GLU A 456 20.49 -0.90 -12.19
CA GLU A 456 21.22 -0.43 -11.00
C GLU A 456 20.34 -0.42 -9.74
N LEU A 457 19.57 -1.50 -9.52
CA LEU A 457 18.65 -1.61 -8.40
C LEU A 457 19.43 -1.75 -7.09
N SER A 458 18.97 -1.03 -6.07
CA SER A 458 19.44 -1.24 -4.71
C SER A 458 18.97 -2.59 -4.17
N GLY A 459 19.82 -3.26 -3.37
CA GLY A 459 19.50 -4.54 -2.75
C GLY A 459 18.40 -4.47 -1.68
N VAL A 460 17.98 -3.26 -1.31
CA VAL A 460 16.93 -2.97 -0.35
C VAL A 460 16.04 -1.91 -1.00
N ARG A 461 14.71 -2.08 -0.93
CA ARG A 461 13.76 -1.06 -1.41
C ARG A 461 13.99 0.24 -0.64
N SER A 462 14.68 1.19 -1.25
CA SER A 462 14.99 2.47 -0.62
C SER A 462 14.83 3.60 -1.61
N THR A 463 13.92 4.53 -1.31
CA THR A 463 13.82 5.80 -2.03
C THR A 463 15.01 6.73 -1.71
N TYR A 464 15.78 6.41 -0.66
CA TYR A 464 16.83 7.28 -0.11
C TYR A 464 18.21 6.99 -0.71
N TYR A 465 18.51 5.71 -0.97
CA TYR A 465 19.83 5.26 -1.41
C TYR A 465 19.86 4.66 -2.82
N SER A 466 18.70 4.46 -3.45
CA SER A 466 18.62 3.91 -4.80
C SER A 466 18.88 4.98 -5.86
N LYS A 467 19.71 4.65 -6.86
CA LYS A 467 19.87 5.48 -8.06
C LYS A 467 18.64 5.41 -8.96
N SER A 468 17.99 4.25 -9.03
CA SER A 468 16.73 4.05 -9.73
C SER A 468 15.54 4.39 -8.82
N SER A 469 14.46 4.92 -9.42
CA SER A 469 13.26 5.28 -8.66
C SER A 469 12.61 4.03 -8.04
N SER A 470 11.89 4.22 -6.92
CA SER A 470 11.15 3.11 -6.31
C SER A 470 10.14 2.48 -7.27
N ASP A 471 9.62 3.24 -8.24
CA ASP A 471 8.66 2.72 -9.23
C ASP A 471 9.33 1.76 -10.21
N VAL A 472 10.56 2.06 -10.64
CA VAL A 472 11.36 1.15 -11.46
C VAL A 472 11.59 -0.16 -10.71
N TYR A 473 12.03 -0.11 -9.45
CA TYR A 473 12.20 -1.31 -8.62
C TYR A 473 10.91 -2.15 -8.55
N MET A 474 9.77 -1.49 -8.32
CA MET A 474 8.48 -2.17 -8.20
C MET A 474 8.08 -2.84 -9.52
N ASN A 475 8.20 -2.12 -10.63
CA ASN A 475 7.71 -2.55 -11.93
C ASN A 475 8.63 -3.51 -12.66
N THR A 476 9.95 -3.38 -12.51
CA THR A 476 10.91 -4.22 -13.23
C THR A 476 11.33 -5.45 -12.44
N TYR A 477 11.26 -5.41 -11.10
CA TYR A 477 11.75 -6.50 -10.25
C TYR A 477 10.68 -7.06 -9.33
N TYR A 478 10.04 -6.24 -8.49
CA TYR A 478 9.22 -6.73 -7.37
C TYR A 478 7.95 -7.45 -7.82
N LEU A 479 7.19 -6.84 -8.74
CA LEU A 479 5.85 -7.30 -9.13
C LEU A 479 5.88 -8.40 -10.21
N LYS A 480 7.08 -8.73 -10.73
CA LYS A 480 7.25 -9.65 -11.85
C LYS A 480 7.23 -11.12 -11.41
N THR A 481 6.56 -11.96 -12.19
CA THR A 481 6.39 -13.39 -11.87
C THR A 481 7.69 -14.16 -12.04
N GLU A 482 8.44 -13.84 -13.09
CA GLU A 482 9.69 -14.51 -13.44
C GLU A 482 10.81 -14.28 -12.42
N THR A 483 10.81 -13.13 -11.73
CA THR A 483 11.78 -12.81 -10.66
C THR A 483 11.39 -13.47 -9.33
N ARG A 484 10.09 -13.72 -9.11
CA ARG A 484 9.53 -14.31 -7.88
C ARG A 484 9.14 -15.78 -8.00
N ALA A 485 9.50 -16.46 -9.09
CA ALA A 485 9.15 -17.87 -9.29
C ALA A 485 9.94 -18.83 -8.38
N THR A 486 11.18 -18.47 -8.02
CA THR A 486 12.11 -19.34 -7.26
C THR A 486 11.52 -19.85 -5.93
N PRO A 487 10.96 -19.01 -5.03
CA PRO A 487 10.37 -19.49 -3.77
C PRO A 487 9.25 -20.52 -3.98
N TRP A 488 8.40 -20.32 -4.98
CA TRP A 488 7.32 -21.26 -5.28
C TRP A 488 7.84 -22.62 -5.79
N LEU A 489 8.84 -22.60 -6.69
CA LEU A 489 9.51 -23.80 -7.20
C LEU A 489 10.22 -24.58 -6.09
N MET A 490 10.90 -23.87 -5.18
CA MET A 490 11.49 -24.47 -3.98
C MET A 490 10.43 -25.09 -3.08
N GLY A 491 9.26 -24.47 -2.97
CA GLY A 491 8.08 -25.04 -2.32
C GLY A 491 7.68 -26.39 -2.93
N ILE A 492 7.66 -26.51 -4.25
CA ILE A 492 7.37 -27.79 -4.92
C ILE A 492 8.37 -28.88 -4.54
N ILE A 493 9.67 -28.56 -4.55
CA ILE A 493 10.73 -29.51 -4.18
C ILE A 493 10.54 -29.94 -2.72
N LEU A 494 10.30 -28.99 -1.82
CA LEU A 494 10.04 -29.25 -0.40
C LEU A 494 8.83 -30.16 -0.22
N GLY A 495 7.71 -29.86 -0.89
CA GLY A 495 6.49 -30.68 -0.84
C GLY A 495 6.70 -32.10 -1.34
N TYR A 496 7.53 -32.29 -2.37
CA TYR A 496 7.90 -33.62 -2.87
C TYR A 496 8.72 -34.41 -1.84
N ILE A 497 9.75 -33.80 -1.26
CA ILE A 497 10.58 -34.43 -0.21
C ILE A 497 9.72 -34.84 1.00
N LEU A 498 8.83 -33.95 1.43
CA LEU A 498 7.92 -34.20 2.55
C LEU A 498 6.88 -35.30 2.24
N SER A 499 6.57 -35.53 0.96
CA SER A 499 5.61 -36.57 0.56
C SER A 499 6.22 -37.98 0.43
N GLY A 500 7.52 -38.08 0.14
CA GLY A 500 8.22 -39.33 -0.12
C GLY A 500 8.76 -40.02 1.14
N LYS A 501 8.99 -39.27 2.22
CA LYS A 501 9.44 -39.85 3.49
C LYS A 501 8.22 -40.23 4.34
N LYS A 502 8.08 -41.51 4.73
CA LYS A 502 7.48 -41.81 6.05
C LYS A 502 8.28 -40.96 7.04
N TYR A 503 7.65 -40.27 7.98
CA TYR A 503 8.26 -39.31 8.91
C TYR A 503 9.36 -39.91 9.81
N THR A 504 10.43 -40.47 9.23
CA THR A 504 11.68 -40.76 9.88
C THR A 504 12.38 -39.42 9.99
N GLU A 505 12.56 -38.98 11.23
CA GLU A 505 13.32 -37.81 11.66
C GLU A 505 14.31 -37.35 10.59
N ILE A 506 14.06 -36.20 9.96
CA ILE A 506 15.10 -35.53 9.19
C ILE A 506 16.08 -34.97 10.23
N ARG A 507 17.02 -35.81 10.68
CA ARG A 507 18.14 -35.36 11.51
C ARG A 507 19.05 -34.52 10.63
N LEU A 508 18.81 -33.21 10.64
CA LEU A 508 19.77 -32.25 10.13
C LEU A 508 21.04 -32.41 10.97
N SER A 509 22.19 -32.64 10.34
CA SER A 509 23.44 -32.73 11.08
C SER A 509 23.68 -31.40 11.80
N LYS A 510 24.19 -31.43 13.04
CA LYS A 510 24.51 -30.20 13.79
C LYS A 510 25.39 -29.25 12.97
N MET A 511 26.28 -29.82 12.15
CA MET A 511 27.16 -29.08 11.24
C MET A 511 26.40 -28.46 10.06
N SER A 512 25.39 -29.13 9.50
CA SER A 512 24.51 -28.54 8.48
C SER A 512 23.70 -27.38 9.06
N VAL A 513 23.15 -27.53 10.28
CA VAL A 513 22.44 -26.43 10.97
C VAL A 513 23.38 -25.26 11.23
N MET A 514 24.60 -25.55 11.71
CA MET A 514 25.61 -24.52 12.00
C MET A 514 26.13 -23.85 10.72
N ILE A 515 26.37 -24.58 9.63
CA ILE A 515 26.77 -24.02 8.33
C ILE A 515 25.63 -23.21 7.72
N TYR A 516 24.37 -23.64 7.84
CA TYR A 516 23.22 -22.83 7.43
C TYR A 516 23.11 -21.56 8.27
N GLN A 517 23.24 -21.64 9.59
CA GLN A 517 23.26 -20.47 10.47
C GLN A 517 24.44 -19.54 10.15
N PHE A 518 25.61 -20.08 9.82
CA PHE A 518 26.84 -19.35 9.52
C PHE A 518 26.83 -18.72 8.11
N GLN A 519 26.39 -19.45 7.07
CA GLN A 519 26.21 -18.91 5.72
C GLN A 519 25.12 -17.83 5.69
N MET A 520 24.08 -17.96 6.52
CA MET A 520 23.04 -16.94 6.67
C MET A 520 23.55 -15.71 7.45
N ALA A 521 24.41 -15.90 8.45
CA ALA A 521 25.11 -14.81 9.14
C ALA A 521 26.12 -14.07 8.23
N TYR A 522 26.76 -14.77 7.29
CA TYR A 522 27.80 -14.22 6.42
C TYR A 522 27.26 -13.59 5.13
N ARG A 523 26.15 -14.11 4.56
CA ARG A 523 25.52 -13.58 3.33
C ARG A 523 24.41 -12.57 3.58
N CYS A 524 23.87 -12.48 4.79
CA CYS A 524 22.83 -11.54 5.17
C CYS A 524 23.15 -10.88 6.51
N GLY A 525 23.79 -9.71 6.46
CA GLY A 525 23.52 -8.68 7.48
C GLY A 525 22.02 -8.34 7.52
N PRO A 526 21.64 -7.31 8.30
CA PRO A 526 20.55 -7.19 9.30
C PRO A 526 19.13 -7.74 8.99
N ILE A 527 18.97 -8.84 8.27
CA ILE A 527 17.71 -9.60 8.06
C ILE A 527 17.50 -10.62 9.22
N HIS A 528 18.24 -10.40 10.31
CA HIS A 528 18.70 -11.41 11.26
C HIS A 528 17.66 -11.83 12.31
N ILE A 529 16.46 -11.26 12.36
CA ILE A 529 15.44 -11.67 13.35
C ILE A 529 14.15 -12.16 12.70
N CYS A 530 13.69 -11.63 11.57
CA CYS A 530 12.47 -12.16 10.94
C CYS A 530 12.70 -13.50 10.22
N LEU A 531 13.82 -13.65 9.48
CA LEU A 531 14.17 -14.95 8.90
C LEU A 531 14.62 -15.93 9.97
N ILE A 532 15.32 -15.47 11.01
CA ILE A 532 15.70 -16.30 12.16
C ILE A 532 14.49 -16.66 13.02
N LEU A 533 13.47 -15.82 13.21
CA LEU A 533 12.24 -16.20 13.89
C LEU A 533 11.43 -17.17 13.02
N CYS A 534 11.23 -16.89 11.73
CA CYS A 534 10.56 -17.83 10.83
C CYS A 534 11.30 -19.18 10.75
N GLN A 535 12.63 -19.19 10.76
CA GLN A 535 13.43 -20.41 10.67
C GLN A 535 13.71 -21.08 12.02
N LEU A 536 13.89 -20.35 13.12
CA LEU A 536 13.86 -20.91 14.48
C LEU A 536 12.49 -21.49 14.76
N ILE A 537 11.41 -20.92 14.21
CA ILE A 537 10.07 -21.47 14.32
C ILE A 537 9.95 -22.71 13.42
N VAL A 538 10.49 -22.73 12.19
CA VAL A 538 10.61 -23.98 11.40
C VAL A 538 11.46 -25.05 12.10
N ILE A 539 12.56 -24.69 12.75
CA ILE A 539 13.46 -25.60 13.47
C ILE A 539 12.84 -26.05 14.80
N LEU A 540 12.18 -25.15 15.55
CA LEU A 540 11.39 -25.46 16.75
C LEU A 540 10.15 -26.26 16.40
N ILE A 541 9.58 -26.11 15.22
CA ILE A 541 8.52 -26.95 14.67
C ILE A 541 9.05 -28.34 14.40
N ILE A 542 10.21 -28.46 13.77
CA ILE A 542 10.84 -29.75 13.49
C ILE A 542 11.18 -30.45 14.83
N ASN A 543 11.65 -29.69 15.83
CA ASN A 543 11.91 -30.17 17.20
C ASN A 543 10.65 -30.35 18.08
N SER A 544 9.55 -29.66 17.81
CA SER A 544 8.27 -29.77 18.54
C SER A 544 7.47 -30.97 18.05
N THR A 545 7.55 -31.28 16.76
CA THR A 545 7.08 -32.57 16.23
C THR A 545 7.88 -33.76 16.76
N LEU A 546 9.09 -33.54 17.29
CA LEU A 546 9.91 -34.56 17.96
C LEU A 546 9.50 -34.80 19.42
N THR A 547 8.94 -33.81 20.12
CA THR A 547 8.55 -33.93 21.55
C THR A 547 7.13 -34.46 21.75
N THR A 548 6.30 -34.51 20.71
CA THR A 548 4.93 -35.07 20.75
C THR A 548 4.86 -36.54 20.30
N LEU A 549 6.02 -37.16 20.05
CA LEU A 549 6.18 -38.57 19.67
C LEU A 549 6.91 -39.42 20.74
N TYR A 550 7.15 -38.84 21.92
CA TYR A 550 7.55 -39.56 23.14
C TYR A 550 6.42 -39.59 24.15
#